data_AF-A0A7D9L658-F1
#
_entry.id   AF-A0A7D9L658-F1
#
_cell.length_a   1.000
_cell.length_b   1.000
_cell.length_c   1.000
_cell.angle_alpha   90.00
_cell.angle_beta   90.00
_cell.angle_gamma   90.00
#
_symmetry.space_group_name_H-M   'P 1'
#
loop_
_entity.id
_entity.type
_entity.pdbx_description
1 polymer ?
#
loop_
_entity_poly.entity_id
_entity_poly.type
_entity_poly.pdbx_seq_one_letter_code
_entity_poly.pdbx_strand_id
1 'polypeptide(L)'
;MRLANEAIRRVRHPIPTVNDVSFALNGAKFFSKLDLSQAYHQLELDEQSRYITTFSTHVFSKEGTHPDPRRVAGLLNAPQPNNAHEVRSFLGMANYSSKYIRDSATLTAPLRDLTKKDLKNTLAIAPCMSYFDKNKQTFVTVDASPVGISGILSQKPRNGDVDSQQIIAYATQALTDTEKRYSLTEKEALAIVWAVEHFHLFLFGSEFTLITDHKPLEIIYGQRTAKTSARIER
;
A
#
# COMPACT_ATOMS: atom_id res chain seq x y z
N MET A 1 -12.08 -16.27 13.69
CA MET A 1 -10.68 -15.88 13.94
C MET A 1 -10.52 -14.43 14.39
N ARG A 2 -10.97 -13.39 13.65
CA ARG A 2 -10.81 -11.99 14.12
C ARG A 2 -11.43 -11.73 15.51
N LEU A 3 -12.67 -12.20 15.75
CA LEU A 3 -13.33 -12.10 17.05
C LEU A 3 -12.63 -12.90 18.16
N ALA A 4 -12.04 -14.06 17.83
CA ALA A 4 -11.26 -14.83 18.79
C ALA A 4 -10.00 -14.05 19.22
N ASN A 5 -9.35 -13.34 18.29
CA ASN A 5 -8.15 -12.55 18.56
C ASN A 5 -8.38 -11.35 19.49
N GLU A 6 -9.63 -10.88 19.64
CA GLU A 6 -9.99 -9.82 20.59
C GLU A 6 -10.03 -10.34 22.03
N ALA A 7 -10.38 -11.62 22.22
CA ALA A 7 -10.44 -12.27 23.53
C ALA A 7 -9.11 -12.90 23.96
N ILE A 8 -8.14 -13.06 23.04
CA ILE A 8 -6.83 -13.65 23.33
C ILE A 8 -5.98 -12.67 24.14
N ARG A 9 -5.51 -13.13 25.31
CA ARG A 9 -4.49 -12.42 26.10
C ARG A 9 -3.15 -12.48 25.38
N ARG A 10 -2.64 -11.33 24.94
CA ARG A 10 -1.36 -11.26 24.20
C ARG A 10 -0.18 -11.32 25.17
N VAL A 11 0.61 -12.39 25.06
CA VAL A 11 1.90 -12.47 25.75
C VAL A 11 2.96 -11.80 24.86
N ARG A 12 3.74 -10.90 25.43
CA ARG A 12 4.81 -10.21 24.71
C ARG A 12 6.08 -11.06 24.74
N HIS A 13 6.33 -11.81 23.67
CA HIS A 13 7.65 -12.38 23.43
C HIS A 13 8.54 -11.34 22.75
N PRO A 14 9.75 -11.07 23.26
CA PRO A 14 10.70 -10.19 22.57
C PRO A 14 11.15 -10.87 21.28
N ILE A 15 10.80 -10.25 20.15
CA ILE A 15 11.25 -10.66 18.84
C ILE A 15 12.35 -9.66 18.44
N PRO A 16 13.53 -10.13 17.98
CA PRO A 16 14.59 -9.22 17.54
C PRO A 16 14.08 -8.34 16.40
N THR A 17 14.48 -7.07 16.40
CA THR A 17 14.14 -6.15 15.32
C THR A 17 14.99 -6.46 14.08
N VAL A 18 14.54 -5.95 12.92
CA VAL A 18 15.32 -6.06 11.68
C VAL A 18 16.72 -5.44 11.84
N ASN A 19 16.84 -4.36 12.63
CA ASN A 19 18.12 -3.72 12.92
C ASN A 19 19.03 -4.62 13.77
N ASP A 20 18.48 -5.30 14.78
CA ASP A 20 19.23 -6.24 15.62
C ASP A 20 19.76 -7.43 14.79
N VAL A 21 18.92 -7.96 13.90
CA VAL A 21 19.30 -9.05 13.00
C VAL A 21 20.32 -8.57 11.96
N SER A 22 20.16 -7.38 11.40
CA SER A 22 21.09 -6.80 10.42
C SER A 22 22.47 -6.54 11.01
N PHE A 23 22.53 -6.04 12.25
CA PHE A 23 23.79 -5.86 12.98
C PHE A 23 24.48 -7.21 13.25
N ALA A 24 23.72 -8.23 13.66
CA ALA A 24 24.26 -9.57 13.90
C ALA A 24 24.81 -10.26 12.63
N LEU A 25 24.36 -9.84 11.45
CA LEU A 25 24.79 -10.37 10.16
C LEU A 25 26.02 -9.64 9.57
N ASN A 26 26.51 -8.58 10.21
CA ASN A 26 27.64 -7.80 9.70
C ASN A 26 28.94 -8.62 9.68
N GLY A 27 29.61 -8.65 8.53
CA GLY A 27 30.83 -9.44 8.29
C GLY A 27 30.59 -10.86 7.79
N ALA A 28 29.34 -11.32 7.69
CA ALA A 28 29.01 -12.60 7.07
C ALA A 28 29.28 -12.56 5.55
N LYS A 29 29.91 -13.61 5.03
CA LYS A 29 30.25 -13.73 3.60
C LYS A 29 29.27 -14.58 2.80
N PHE A 30 28.49 -15.41 3.49
CA PHE A 30 27.52 -16.33 2.91
C PHE A 30 26.23 -16.28 3.73
N PHE A 31 25.11 -16.31 3.02
CA PHE A 31 23.78 -16.26 3.62
C PHE A 31 22.96 -17.45 3.16
N SER A 32 22.13 -17.97 4.05
CA SER A 32 21.17 -19.02 3.74
C SER A 32 19.86 -18.71 4.44
N LYS A 33 18.76 -18.83 3.70
CA LYS A 33 17.41 -18.56 4.19
C LYS A 33 16.65 -19.87 4.29
N LEU A 34 16.21 -20.20 5.50
CA LEU A 34 15.29 -21.30 5.73
C LEU A 34 13.88 -20.72 5.99
N ASP A 35 12.91 -21.12 5.19
CA ASP A 35 11.52 -20.71 5.37
C ASP A 35 10.71 -21.85 5.99
N LEU A 36 10.19 -21.63 7.21
CA LEU A 36 9.32 -22.57 7.90
C LEU A 36 7.85 -22.21 7.65
N SER A 37 7.46 -22.19 6.38
CA SER A 37 6.12 -21.78 5.92
C SER A 37 4.96 -22.54 6.57
N GLN A 38 5.22 -23.73 7.14
CA GLN A 38 4.26 -24.57 7.84
C GLN A 38 4.61 -24.79 9.33
N ALA A 39 5.48 -23.97 9.93
CA ALA A 39 5.92 -24.11 11.33
C ALA A 39 4.74 -24.22 12.30
N TYR A 40 3.70 -23.40 12.08
CA TYR A 40 2.51 -23.38 12.94
C TYR A 40 1.78 -24.71 13.00
N HIS A 41 1.84 -25.54 11.95
CA HIS A 41 1.17 -26.85 11.93
C HIS A 41 1.94 -27.93 12.71
N GLN A 42 3.18 -27.65 13.11
CA GLN A 42 3.99 -28.56 13.92
C GLN A 42 3.72 -28.39 15.42
N LEU A 43 2.99 -27.33 15.81
CA LEU A 43 2.64 -27.04 17.19
C LEU A 43 1.19 -27.45 17.45
N GLU A 44 1.00 -28.40 18.36
CA GLU A 44 -0.34 -28.86 18.75
C GLU A 44 -1.05 -27.81 19.60
N LEU A 45 -2.35 -27.59 19.31
CA LEU A 45 -3.19 -26.70 20.11
C LEU A 45 -3.65 -27.41 21.38
N ASP A 46 -3.63 -26.65 22.49
CA ASP A 46 -4.23 -27.04 23.75
C ASP A 46 -5.68 -27.50 23.56
N GLU A 47 -6.04 -28.63 24.18
CA GLU A 47 -7.31 -29.32 23.93
C GLU A 47 -8.53 -28.43 24.20
N GLN A 48 -8.46 -27.60 25.25
CA GLN A 48 -9.55 -26.69 25.61
C GLN A 48 -9.69 -25.55 24.61
N SER A 49 -8.65 -25.23 23.83
CA SER A 49 -8.66 -24.13 22.88
C SER A 49 -9.08 -24.54 21.46
N ARG A 50 -9.13 -25.85 21.16
CA ARG A 50 -9.42 -26.37 19.81
C ARG A 50 -10.75 -25.87 19.25
N TYR A 51 -11.80 -25.86 20.08
CA TYR A 51 -13.14 -25.47 19.64
C TYR A 51 -13.23 -24.01 19.17
N ILE A 52 -12.36 -23.13 19.69
CA ILE A 52 -12.28 -21.70 19.33
C ILE A 52 -11.76 -21.55 17.89
N THR A 53 -10.94 -22.50 17.45
CA THR A 53 -10.34 -22.55 16.11
C THR A 53 -11.18 -23.36 15.12
N THR A 54 -12.32 -23.93 15.55
CA THR A 54 -13.22 -24.67 14.66
C THR A 54 -13.70 -23.78 13.52
N PHE A 55 -13.29 -24.14 12.31
CA PHE A 55 -13.76 -23.47 11.11
C PHE A 55 -15.23 -23.86 10.86
N SER A 56 -16.12 -22.88 10.65
CA SER A 56 -17.45 -23.17 10.09
C SER A 56 -17.26 -23.86 8.76
N THR A 57 -17.61 -25.15 8.70
CA THR A 57 -17.73 -25.93 7.47
C THR A 57 -19.17 -25.91 6.97
N HIS A 58 -19.46 -26.68 5.92
CA HIS A 58 -20.82 -26.94 5.48
C HIS A 58 -21.61 -27.71 6.55
N VAL A 59 -22.92 -27.51 6.57
CA VAL A 59 -23.82 -28.33 7.40
C VAL A 59 -24.19 -29.56 6.59
N PHE A 60 -24.01 -30.75 7.17
CA PHE A 60 -24.35 -32.02 6.55
C PHE A 60 -25.66 -32.54 7.15
N SER A 61 -26.61 -32.92 6.30
CA SER A 61 -27.87 -33.56 6.69
C SER A 61 -28.09 -34.82 5.85
N LYS A 62 -29.17 -35.55 6.16
CA LYS A 62 -29.61 -36.70 5.36
C LYS A 62 -30.01 -36.30 3.93
N GLU A 63 -30.43 -35.05 3.71
CA GLU A 63 -30.77 -34.53 2.38
C GLU A 63 -29.58 -33.99 1.58
N GLY A 64 -28.40 -33.85 2.19
CA GLY A 64 -27.18 -33.43 1.51
C GLY A 64 -26.36 -32.40 2.29
N THR A 65 -25.76 -31.44 1.58
CA THR A 65 -24.95 -30.39 2.20
C THR A 65 -25.61 -29.03 2.03
N HIS A 66 -25.54 -28.21 3.08
CA HIS A 66 -26.17 -26.91 3.13
C HIS A 66 -25.16 -25.83 3.57
N PRO A 67 -25.34 -24.56 3.14
CA PRO A 67 -24.58 -23.46 3.68
C PRO A 67 -24.89 -23.29 5.17
N ASP A 68 -23.88 -22.95 5.98
CA ASP A 68 -24.07 -22.66 7.41
C ASP A 68 -25.07 -21.50 7.58
N PRO A 69 -26.22 -21.71 8.25
CA PRO A 69 -27.23 -20.67 8.45
C PRO A 69 -26.68 -19.39 9.06
N ARG A 70 -25.66 -19.47 9.91
CA ARG A 70 -25.00 -18.31 10.51
C ARG A 70 -24.29 -17.44 9.48
N ARG A 71 -23.69 -18.06 8.45
CA ARG A 71 -23.04 -17.34 7.34
C ARG A 71 -24.04 -16.76 6.38
N VAL A 72 -25.13 -17.48 6.10
CA VAL A 72 -26.23 -16.96 5.26
C VAL A 72 -26.86 -15.74 5.93
N ALA A 73 -27.15 -15.81 7.23
CA ALA A 73 -27.65 -14.69 8.01
C ALA A 73 -26.68 -13.50 8.00
N GLY A 74 -25.36 -13.75 8.11
CA GLY A 74 -24.35 -12.70 7.99
C GLY A 74 -24.33 -12.02 6.61
N LEU A 75 -24.63 -12.76 5.54
CA LEU A 75 -24.69 -12.22 4.18
C LEU A 75 -25.97 -11.42 3.93
N LEU A 76 -27.10 -11.87 4.48
CA LEU A 76 -28.40 -11.20 4.37
C LEU A 76 -28.44 -9.89 5.18
N ASN A 77 -27.77 -9.86 6.33
CA ASN A 77 -27.70 -8.69 7.21
C ASN A 77 -26.50 -7.78 6.88
N ALA A 78 -25.71 -8.10 5.85
CA ALA A 78 -24.57 -7.29 5.47
C ALA A 78 -25.06 -5.92 4.94
N PRO A 79 -24.49 -4.80 5.40
CA PRO A 79 -24.84 -3.48 4.87
C PRO A 79 -24.42 -3.36 3.39
N GLN A 80 -25.13 -2.51 2.64
CA GLN A 80 -24.80 -2.24 1.25
C GLN A 80 -23.36 -1.69 1.14
N PRO A 81 -22.47 -2.32 0.35
CA PRO A 81 -21.08 -1.88 0.24
C PRO A 81 -20.98 -0.58 -0.55
N ASN A 82 -20.25 0.40 -0.02
CA ASN A 82 -20.09 1.73 -0.61
C ASN A 82 -18.70 1.98 -1.20
N ASN A 83 -17.75 1.05 -1.01
CA ASN A 83 -16.40 1.18 -1.54
C ASN A 83 -15.81 -0.17 -2.01
N ALA A 84 -14.74 -0.11 -2.82
CA ALA A 84 -14.09 -1.30 -3.39
C ALA A 84 -13.48 -2.25 -2.35
N HIS A 85 -13.23 -1.80 -1.11
CA HIS A 85 -12.81 -2.69 -0.03
C HIS A 85 -13.99 -3.50 0.52
N GLU A 86 -15.12 -2.85 0.75
CA GLU A 86 -16.37 -3.49 1.18
C GLU A 86 -16.92 -4.43 0.12
N VAL A 87 -16.86 -4.05 -1.16
CA VAL A 87 -17.24 -4.95 -2.28
C VAL A 87 -16.36 -6.22 -2.29
N ARG A 88 -15.04 -6.10 -2.05
CA ARG A 88 -14.15 -7.27 -1.92
C ARG A 88 -14.49 -8.12 -0.70
N SER A 89 -14.79 -7.51 0.44
CA SER A 89 -15.20 -8.21 1.65
C SER A 89 -16.50 -8.99 1.42
N PHE A 90 -17.50 -8.35 0.80
CA PHE A 90 -18.78 -8.96 0.44
C PHE A 90 -18.60 -10.13 -0.53
N LEU A 91 -17.83 -9.94 -1.60
CA LEU A 91 -17.49 -11.02 -2.54
C LEU A 91 -16.78 -12.19 -1.85
N GLY A 92 -15.87 -11.93 -0.90
CA GLY A 92 -15.20 -12.96 -0.13
C GLY A 92 -16.17 -13.79 0.74
N MET A 93 -17.15 -13.13 1.37
CA MET A 93 -18.20 -13.81 2.13
C MET A 93 -19.11 -14.65 1.23
N ALA A 94 -19.51 -14.11 0.08
CA ALA A 94 -20.37 -14.79 -0.89
C ALA A 94 -19.67 -16.00 -1.55
N ASN A 95 -18.37 -15.89 -1.81
CA ASN A 95 -17.60 -16.92 -2.51
C ASN A 95 -17.59 -18.26 -1.76
N TYR A 96 -17.64 -18.25 -0.43
CA TYR A 96 -17.72 -19.48 0.37
C TYR A 96 -19.00 -20.30 0.08
N SER A 97 -20.11 -19.60 -0.20
CA SER A 97 -21.40 -20.22 -0.51
C SER A 97 -21.66 -20.34 -2.01
N SER A 98 -20.70 -19.97 -2.86
CA SER A 98 -20.85 -19.94 -4.34
C SER A 98 -21.28 -21.29 -4.93
N LYS A 99 -20.83 -22.40 -4.34
CA LYS A 99 -21.20 -23.76 -4.77
C LYS A 99 -22.70 -24.09 -4.63
N TYR A 100 -23.44 -23.32 -3.82
CA TYR A 100 -24.88 -23.47 -3.64
C TYR A 100 -25.68 -22.53 -4.54
N ILE A 101 -25.01 -21.63 -5.27
CA ILE A 101 -25.62 -20.58 -6.07
C ILE A 101 -25.40 -20.92 -7.54
N ARG A 102 -26.48 -21.19 -8.26
CA ARG A 102 -26.43 -21.33 -9.72
C ARG A 102 -25.97 -20.02 -10.34
N ASP A 103 -25.06 -20.09 -11.31
CA ASP A 103 -24.51 -18.94 -12.04
C ASP A 103 -23.84 -17.87 -11.16
N SER A 104 -23.27 -18.27 -10.01
CA SER A 104 -22.58 -17.35 -9.09
C SER A 104 -21.50 -16.49 -9.77
N ALA A 105 -20.78 -17.06 -10.74
CA ALA A 105 -19.77 -16.33 -11.51
C ALA A 105 -20.37 -15.18 -12.34
N THR A 106 -21.54 -15.40 -12.96
CA THR A 106 -22.28 -14.39 -13.73
C THR A 106 -22.87 -13.34 -12.80
N LEU A 107 -23.46 -13.75 -11.68
CA LEU A 107 -24.05 -12.84 -10.69
C LEU A 107 -23.01 -11.93 -10.02
N THR A 108 -21.81 -12.44 -9.77
CA THR A 108 -20.73 -11.68 -9.12
C THR A 108 -19.83 -10.91 -10.08
N ALA A 109 -19.98 -11.09 -11.40
CA ALA A 109 -19.11 -10.45 -12.40
C ALA A 109 -19.09 -8.90 -12.30
N PRO A 110 -20.25 -8.20 -12.23
CA PRO A 110 -20.24 -6.73 -12.11
C PRO A 110 -19.53 -6.24 -10.85
N LEU A 111 -19.70 -6.95 -9.73
CA LEU A 111 -19.05 -6.62 -8.45
C LEU A 111 -17.53 -6.88 -8.50
N ARG A 112 -17.11 -7.96 -9.18
CA ARG A 112 -15.68 -8.25 -9.37
C ARG A 112 -15.01 -7.18 -10.21
N ASP A 113 -15.69 -6.68 -11.24
CA ASP A 113 -15.16 -5.62 -12.10
C ASP A 113 -14.93 -4.31 -11.34
N LEU A 114 -15.81 -3.96 -10.39
CA LEU A 114 -15.63 -2.81 -9.48
C LEU A 114 -14.40 -2.91 -8.56
N THR A 115 -13.79 -4.10 -8.45
CA THR A 115 -12.67 -4.37 -7.54
C THR A 115 -11.34 -4.64 -8.24
N LYS A 116 -11.32 -4.63 -9.58
CA LYS A 116 -10.10 -4.78 -10.36
C LYS A 116 -9.24 -3.52 -10.23
N LYS A 117 -8.08 -3.65 -9.58
CA LYS A 117 -6.94 -2.75 -9.77
C LYS A 117 -5.88 -3.52 -10.55
N ASP A 118 -5.60 -3.12 -11.78
CA ASP A 118 -4.77 -3.90 -12.70
C ASP A 118 -3.27 -3.61 -12.55
N LEU A 119 -2.76 -3.76 -11.32
CA LEU A 119 -1.35 -3.54 -11.00
C LEU A 119 -0.41 -4.51 -11.75
N LYS A 120 -0.91 -5.69 -12.12
CA LYS A 120 -0.13 -6.71 -12.84
C LYS A 120 0.21 -6.25 -14.26
N ASN A 121 -0.77 -5.71 -14.98
CA ASN A 121 -0.51 -5.17 -16.32
C ASN A 121 0.34 -3.90 -16.24
N THR A 122 0.13 -3.03 -15.23
CA THR A 122 0.99 -1.86 -15.00
C THR A 122 2.45 -2.26 -14.75
N LEU A 123 2.70 -3.33 -13.98
CA LEU A 123 4.05 -3.81 -13.72
C LEU A 123 4.67 -4.50 -14.95
N ALA A 124 3.85 -5.18 -15.77
CA ALA A 124 4.31 -5.82 -17.00
C ALA A 124 4.78 -4.82 -18.07
N ILE A 125 4.25 -3.59 -18.06
CA ILE A 125 4.67 -2.50 -18.95
C ILE A 125 5.53 -1.44 -18.24
N ALA A 126 6.01 -1.72 -17.03
CA ALA A 126 6.77 -0.74 -16.25
C ALA A 126 8.05 -0.34 -17.01
N PRO A 127 8.32 0.97 -17.16
CA PRO A 127 9.48 1.44 -17.89
C PRO A 127 10.77 1.05 -17.16
N CYS A 128 11.83 0.77 -17.92
CA CYS A 128 13.14 0.53 -17.36
C CYS A 128 13.67 1.80 -16.67
N MET A 129 14.06 1.70 -15.40
CA MET A 129 14.70 2.80 -14.68
C MET A 129 16.15 2.96 -15.13
N SER A 130 16.57 4.21 -15.35
CA SER A 130 17.94 4.55 -15.74
C SER A 130 18.85 4.70 -14.53
N TYR A 131 20.15 4.44 -14.71
CA TYR A 131 21.15 4.70 -13.67
C TYR A 131 21.38 6.20 -13.46
N PHE A 132 21.59 6.59 -12.20
CA PHE A 132 21.92 7.96 -11.83
C PHE A 132 23.33 8.35 -12.30
N ASP A 133 23.47 9.53 -12.89
CA ASP A 133 24.75 10.13 -13.29
C ASP A 133 24.88 11.52 -12.68
N LYS A 134 25.87 11.69 -11.80
CA LYS A 134 26.14 12.94 -11.07
C LYS A 134 26.38 14.17 -11.96
N ASN A 135 26.75 13.98 -13.22
CA ASN A 135 27.07 15.09 -14.13
C ASN A 135 25.84 15.57 -14.93
N LYS A 136 24.69 14.92 -14.76
CA LYS A 136 23.45 15.29 -15.45
C LYS A 136 22.59 16.18 -14.56
N GLN A 137 21.86 17.09 -15.20
CA GLN A 137 20.87 17.91 -14.52
C GLN A 137 19.78 17.01 -13.92
N THR A 138 19.57 17.16 -12.62
CA THR A 138 18.65 16.34 -11.83
C THR A 138 17.37 17.09 -11.53
N PHE A 139 16.23 16.41 -11.65
CA PHE A 139 14.91 16.93 -11.39
C PHE A 139 14.20 16.07 -10.36
N VAL A 140 13.50 16.71 -9.43
CA VAL A 140 12.64 16.07 -8.44
C VAL A 140 11.24 16.61 -8.69
N THR A 141 10.36 15.78 -9.24
CA THR A 141 8.94 16.13 -9.41
C THR A 141 8.15 15.55 -8.26
N VAL A 142 7.31 16.36 -7.62
CA VAL A 142 6.45 15.93 -6.51
C VAL A 142 4.99 16.21 -6.81
N ASP A 143 4.13 15.38 -6.21
CA ASP A 143 2.68 15.52 -6.28
C ASP A 143 2.05 14.98 -5.00
N ALA A 144 1.01 15.65 -4.51
CA ALA A 144 0.24 15.24 -3.34
C ALA A 144 -1.24 14.99 -3.66
N SER A 145 -1.71 13.83 -3.22
CA SER A 145 -3.12 13.45 -3.32
C SER A 145 -3.79 13.41 -1.95
N PRO A 146 -5.13 13.27 -1.88
CA PRO A 146 -5.83 13.12 -0.61
C PRO A 146 -5.39 11.90 0.23
N VAL A 147 -4.73 10.91 -0.37
CA VAL A 147 -4.42 9.61 0.24
C VAL A 147 -2.93 9.30 0.35
N GLY A 148 -2.07 10.06 -0.35
CA GLY A 148 -0.66 9.74 -0.49
C GLY A 148 0.11 10.85 -1.20
N ILE A 149 1.42 10.86 -0.98
CA ILE A 149 2.39 11.73 -1.63
C ILE A 149 3.29 10.91 -2.55
N SER A 150 3.82 11.56 -3.58
CA SER A 150 4.69 10.91 -4.55
C SER A 150 5.84 11.80 -4.97
N GLY A 151 6.93 11.16 -5.38
CA GLY A 151 8.14 11.80 -5.86
C GLY A 151 8.73 11.01 -7.03
N ILE A 152 9.20 11.72 -8.03
CA ILE A 152 9.87 11.18 -9.21
C ILE A 152 11.25 11.83 -9.30
N LEU A 153 12.28 11.00 -9.31
CA LEU A 153 13.65 11.43 -9.60
C LEU A 153 13.94 11.19 -11.08
N SER A 154 14.27 12.24 -11.83
CA SER A 154 14.60 12.14 -13.25
C SER A 154 15.83 12.97 -13.61
N GLN A 155 16.46 12.64 -14.74
CA GLN A 155 17.62 13.36 -15.27
C GLN A 155 17.49 13.65 -16.76
N LYS A 156 18.06 14.76 -17.22
CA LYS A 156 18.16 15.04 -18.66
C LYS A 156 19.14 14.07 -19.35
N PRO A 157 18.80 13.54 -20.52
CA PRO A 157 19.69 12.67 -21.29
C PRO A 157 20.87 13.48 -21.82
N ARG A 158 22.02 12.81 -21.97
CA ARG A 158 23.26 13.46 -22.41
C ARG A 158 23.21 13.93 -23.88
N ASN A 159 22.52 13.17 -24.73
CA ASN A 159 22.41 13.37 -26.20
C ASN A 159 20.96 13.16 -26.70
N GLY A 160 19.95 13.35 -25.86
CA GLY A 160 18.54 13.13 -26.21
C GLY A 160 17.82 14.44 -26.49
N ASP A 161 16.65 14.33 -27.14
CA ASP A 161 15.73 15.45 -27.35
C ASP A 161 15.47 16.17 -26.02
N VAL A 162 15.42 17.50 -26.05
CA VAL A 162 15.40 18.39 -24.86
C VAL A 162 14.23 18.06 -23.91
N ASP A 163 13.20 17.40 -24.43
CA ASP A 163 11.95 17.07 -23.73
C ASP A 163 11.91 15.65 -23.13
N SER A 164 12.93 14.81 -23.32
CA SER A 164 12.90 13.40 -22.90
C SER A 164 13.59 13.15 -21.55
N GLN A 165 12.90 13.31 -20.41
CA GLN A 165 13.49 13.01 -19.09
C GLN A 165 13.68 11.51 -18.85
N GLN A 166 14.87 11.09 -18.40
CA GLN A 166 15.16 9.72 -17.99
C GLN A 166 14.77 9.51 -16.53
N ILE A 167 13.86 8.57 -16.25
CA ILE A 167 13.43 8.27 -14.88
C ILE A 167 14.49 7.42 -14.18
N ILE A 168 14.91 7.87 -13.00
CA ILE A 168 15.87 7.17 -12.13
C ILE A 168 15.14 6.37 -11.06
N ALA A 169 14.14 6.99 -10.41
CA ALA A 169 13.39 6.36 -9.34
C ALA A 169 11.99 6.95 -9.20
N TYR A 170 11.05 6.09 -8.79
CA TYR A 170 9.74 6.49 -8.28
C TYR A 170 9.70 6.23 -6.78
N ALA A 171 9.11 7.14 -6.02
CA ALA A 171 8.83 6.98 -4.61
C ALA A 171 7.39 7.37 -4.33
N THR A 172 6.70 6.59 -3.50
CA THR A 172 5.34 6.91 -3.05
C THR A 172 5.18 6.56 -1.57
N GLN A 173 4.41 7.36 -0.84
CA GLN A 173 4.07 7.10 0.55
C GLN A 173 2.59 7.40 0.80
N ALA A 174 1.90 6.47 1.46
CA ALA A 174 0.54 6.71 1.93
C ALA A 174 0.56 7.69 3.10
N LEU A 175 -0.38 8.62 3.11
CA LEU A 175 -0.56 9.55 4.22
C LEU A 175 -1.13 8.83 5.44
N THR A 176 -0.66 9.18 6.63
CA THR A 176 -1.27 8.81 7.90
C THR A 176 -2.63 9.48 8.07
N ASP A 177 -3.45 9.00 9.00
CA ASP A 177 -4.77 9.59 9.25
C ASP A 177 -4.70 11.04 9.73
N THR A 178 -3.58 11.44 10.34
CA THR A 178 -3.31 12.84 10.68
C THR A 178 -2.96 13.65 9.45
N GLU A 179 -2.04 13.19 8.61
CA GLU A 179 -1.63 13.93 7.41
C GLU A 179 -2.74 13.99 6.35
N LYS A 180 -3.66 13.02 6.31
CA LYS A 180 -4.86 13.10 5.47
C LYS A 180 -5.74 14.30 5.80
N ARG A 181 -5.69 14.82 7.03
CA ARG A 181 -6.45 15.99 7.46
C ARG A 181 -5.76 17.32 7.13
N TYR A 182 -4.51 17.28 6.67
CA TYR A 182 -3.82 18.48 6.21
C TYR A 182 -4.54 19.09 5.01
N SER A 183 -4.48 20.42 4.92
CA SER A 183 -4.88 21.16 3.73
C SER A 183 -4.07 20.70 2.52
N LEU A 184 -4.57 20.97 1.32
CA LEU A 184 -3.83 20.62 0.10
C LEU A 184 -2.43 21.25 0.10
N THR A 185 -2.31 22.53 0.48
CA THR A 185 -1.02 23.22 0.54
C THR A 185 -0.04 22.56 1.50
N GLU A 186 -0.50 22.14 2.67
CA GLU A 186 0.35 21.42 3.63
C GLU A 186 0.76 20.04 3.12
N LYS A 187 -0.11 19.34 2.37
CA LYS A 187 0.23 18.05 1.75
C LYS A 187 1.25 18.20 0.63
N GLU A 188 1.12 19.23 -0.19
CA GLU A 188 2.09 19.55 -1.25
C GLU A 188 3.45 19.92 -0.65
N ALA A 189 3.46 20.74 0.41
CA ALA A 189 4.68 21.06 1.15
C ALA A 189 5.32 19.82 1.79
N LEU A 190 4.51 18.93 2.37
CA LEU A 190 4.96 17.65 2.91
C LEU A 190 5.56 16.77 1.81
N ALA A 191 4.97 16.73 0.61
CA ALA A 191 5.49 15.97 -0.51
C ALA A 191 6.89 16.44 -0.93
N ILE A 192 7.14 17.75 -0.94
CA ILE A 192 8.46 18.32 -1.20
C ILE A 192 9.49 17.82 -0.19
N VAL A 193 9.24 18.07 1.11
CA VAL A 193 10.20 17.73 2.18
C VAL A 193 10.48 16.24 2.17
N TRP A 194 9.42 15.44 2.11
CA TRP A 194 9.51 14.00 2.08
C TRP A 194 10.30 13.48 0.87
N ALA A 195 10.08 14.02 -0.33
CA ALA A 195 10.79 13.55 -1.52
C ALA A 195 12.29 13.89 -1.45
N VAL A 196 12.65 15.07 -0.93
CA VAL A 196 14.05 15.47 -0.76
C VAL A 196 14.76 14.58 0.27
N GLU A 197 14.09 14.27 1.39
CA GLU A 197 14.60 13.34 2.39
C GLU A 197 14.71 11.91 1.84
N HIS A 198 13.72 11.45 1.09
CA HIS A 198 13.70 10.11 0.51
C HIS A 198 14.81 9.91 -0.53
N PHE A 199 15.06 10.92 -1.37
CA PHE A 199 16.12 10.90 -2.38
C PHE A 199 17.45 11.48 -1.89
N HIS A 200 17.65 11.61 -0.57
CA HIS A 200 18.84 12.22 0.02
C HIS A 200 20.15 11.63 -0.52
N LEU A 201 20.23 10.31 -0.72
CA LEU A 201 21.42 9.64 -1.28
C LEU A 201 21.81 10.13 -2.68
N PHE A 202 20.86 10.64 -3.48
CA PHE A 202 21.10 11.17 -4.81
C PHE A 202 21.31 12.68 -4.82
N LEU A 203 20.60 13.39 -3.95
CA LEU A 203 20.52 14.86 -3.97
C LEU A 203 21.57 15.53 -3.09
N PHE A 204 22.10 14.83 -2.07
CA PHE A 204 23.00 15.45 -1.11
C PHE A 204 24.26 16.00 -1.80
N GLY A 205 24.52 17.30 -1.58
CA GLY A 205 25.67 18.00 -2.15
C GLY A 205 25.58 18.27 -3.67
N SER A 206 24.44 17.99 -4.31
CA SER A 206 24.23 18.22 -5.75
C SER A 206 23.15 19.26 -6.00
N GLU A 207 23.27 20.02 -7.09
CA GLU A 207 22.22 20.92 -7.54
C GLU A 207 21.11 20.13 -8.25
N PHE A 208 19.85 20.44 -7.92
CA PHE A 208 18.68 19.84 -8.54
C PHE A 208 17.57 20.87 -8.71
N THR A 209 16.63 20.58 -9.62
CA THR A 209 15.44 21.39 -9.83
C THR A 209 14.23 20.67 -9.26
N LEU A 210 13.56 21.31 -8.30
CA LEU A 210 12.30 20.82 -7.76
C LEU A 210 11.14 21.31 -8.64
N ILE A 211 10.24 20.39 -9.02
CA ILE A 211 9.05 20.66 -9.84
C ILE A 211 7.81 20.30 -9.02
N THR A 212 6.91 21.28 -8.87
CA THR A 212 5.58 21.13 -8.26
C THR A 212 4.60 21.96 -9.07
N ASP A 213 3.34 21.52 -9.16
CA ASP A 213 2.25 22.28 -9.80
C ASP A 213 1.56 23.26 -8.83
N HIS A 214 1.92 23.21 -7.53
CA HIS A 214 1.26 24.04 -6.51
C HIS A 214 1.95 25.40 -6.35
N LYS A 215 1.54 26.34 -7.20
CA LYS A 215 2.03 27.73 -7.27
C LYS A 215 2.19 28.47 -5.92
N PRO A 216 1.33 28.29 -4.90
CA PRO A 216 1.55 28.90 -3.58
C PRO A 216 2.91 28.57 -2.95
N LEU A 217 3.48 27.40 -3.24
CA LEU A 217 4.75 26.96 -2.66
C LEU A 217 5.95 27.69 -3.24
N GLU A 218 5.86 28.17 -4.49
CA GLU A 218 6.89 29.05 -5.06
C GLU A 218 7.02 30.35 -4.27
N ILE A 219 5.92 30.85 -3.69
CA ILE A 219 5.93 32.09 -2.89
C ILE A 219 6.42 31.81 -1.48
N ILE A 220 6.02 30.68 -0.88
CA ILE A 220 6.40 30.30 0.49
C ILE A 220 7.88 29.95 0.59
N TYR A 221 8.41 29.21 -0.38
CA TYR A 221 9.80 28.73 -0.39
C TYR A 221 10.72 29.50 -1.34
N GLY A 222 10.19 30.37 -2.20
CA GLY A 222 10.98 31.23 -3.09
C GLY A 222 11.45 32.53 -2.45
N GLN A 223 12.12 33.37 -3.24
CA GLN A 223 12.60 34.67 -2.77
C GLN A 223 11.42 35.60 -2.43
N ARG A 224 11.54 36.31 -1.30
CA ARG A 224 10.53 37.10 -0.58
C ARG A 224 9.84 38.26 -1.34
N THR A 225 10.00 38.35 -2.66
CA THR A 225 9.62 39.49 -3.50
C THR A 225 8.41 39.25 -4.41
N ALA A 226 7.86 38.04 -4.49
CA ALA A 226 6.69 37.75 -5.31
C ALA A 226 5.37 38.15 -4.60
N LYS A 227 4.48 38.86 -5.31
CA LYS A 227 3.11 39.18 -4.83
C LYS A 227 2.41 37.91 -4.35
N THR A 228 1.95 37.93 -3.10
CA THR A 228 1.21 36.84 -2.45
C THR A 228 -0.04 36.48 -3.26
N SER A 229 -0.29 35.18 -3.42
CA SER A 229 -1.51 34.70 -4.07
C SER A 229 -2.69 34.84 -3.12
N ALA A 230 -3.88 35.16 -3.65
CA ALA A 230 -5.11 35.32 -2.86
C ALA A 230 -5.52 34.08 -2.04
N ARG A 231 -4.92 32.91 -2.32
CA ARG A 231 -5.15 31.64 -1.60
C ARG A 231 -4.28 31.49 -0.35
N ILE A 232 -3.22 32.29 -0.22
CA ILE A 232 -2.36 32.38 0.98
C ILE A 232 -2.89 33.47 1.95
N GLU A 233 -3.58 34.47 1.42
CA GLU A 233 -4.09 35.62 2.20
C GLU A 233 -5.42 35.38 2.92
N ARG A 234 -6.02 34.18 2.80
CA ARG A 234 -7.25 33.77 3.50
C ARG A 234 -6.94 32.65 4.48
#